data_AF-A0A2E3RSV1-F1
#
_entry.id   AF-A0A2E3RSV1-F1
#
_cell.length_a   1.000
_cell.length_b   1.000
_cell.length_c   1.000
_cell.angle_alpha   90.00
_cell.angle_beta   90.00
_cell.angle_gamma   90.00
#
_symmetry.space_group_name_H-M   'P 1'
#
loop_
_entity.id
_entity.type
_entity.pdbx_description
1 polymer ?
#
loop_
_entity_poly.entity_id
_entity_poly.type
_entity_poly.pdbx_seq_one_letter_code
_entity_poly.pdbx_strand_id
1 'polypeptide(L)'
;MGSLQEHTTVEKEMFHITHANIRCTCLWALSAVAILMVSSNAFATYGACPGAGDCCSPNGSPSCDDADCCESVCAQDAFCCETEWDQFCADAAADICVNCDGGGGGGGGGCAPACGKDNVACLPDGSGPAENARHVGQLLLNGSPWCTVWIVASPNLVMTNQHCVVGGNANQFSVRFNYECDACTGGSEESTVTFNVTEIVATNAGLDYAILRLSGDPASQFGQATIDPSAHSVGTAIYEIHHADGDVKAVDEGQITALNQDVCVDNESAVSVVAAGGASGSPVFRTENDCVTGICNCGPFCAPGFMVPMSNIWPSAGPQIAAAGGTVLLCGDDPTECGDPGTGSCFEPSATPFCDDAECCNAVCNTDNFCCETEWDEKCAAMAAQICDTPCGGDCLGDLNFDNIVSGADLGILLANWDTDGCGDLNIDGIVDGQDLGVLLAQWGECSPPKGECGEVGSGDCCDPNGTPFCDDALCCDLVCQSDPFCCESEWDDTCAGSAGELCDCSGGGNEGCGEAGTGDCCEATGTPFCDDQVCCDAICAADAFCCETEWDQMCADMAAKSADCDCGGGGGGKGCGSPKSGSCFKPNGSPYCNDAACCETVCLADAFCCDTEWDQICADAAADTCDQN
;
A
#
# COMPACT_ATOMS: atom_id res chain seq x y z
N MET A 1 69.36 10.53 8.05
CA MET A 1 69.84 11.89 7.70
C MET A 1 68.73 12.51 6.87
N GLY A 2 68.00 13.56 7.25
CA GLY A 2 68.11 14.46 8.40
C GLY A 2 67.59 15.83 8.00
N SER A 3 66.45 16.25 8.59
CA SER A 3 66.22 17.56 9.25
C SER A 3 66.27 18.82 8.35
N LEU A 4 65.31 19.75 8.38
CA LEU A 4 64.70 20.53 9.48
C LEU A 4 63.29 21.01 9.02
N GLN A 5 62.21 21.01 9.84
CA GLN A 5 61.75 22.05 10.82
C GLN A 5 61.43 23.44 10.20
N GLU A 6 60.43 24.24 10.64
CA GLU A 6 59.18 24.11 11.44
C GLU A 6 58.47 25.51 11.52
N HIS A 7 57.16 25.60 11.83
CA HIS A 7 56.42 26.78 12.41
C HIS A 7 56.20 28.03 11.48
N THR A 8 55.20 28.94 11.59
CA THR A 8 54.08 29.21 12.54
C THR A 8 52.99 30.18 11.97
N THR A 9 51.77 30.15 12.55
CA THR A 9 50.74 31.22 12.76
C THR A 9 50.04 32.00 11.62
N VAL A 10 48.73 31.74 11.49
CA VAL A 10 47.53 32.64 11.53
C VAL A 10 47.72 34.17 11.36
N GLU A 11 46.90 34.77 10.49
CA GLU A 11 46.29 36.11 10.73
C GLU A 11 44.88 36.22 10.10
N LYS A 12 44.02 37.08 10.68
CA LYS A 12 42.62 37.31 10.26
C LYS A 12 42.53 38.52 9.34
N GLU A 13 41.59 38.52 8.38
CA GLU A 13 41.01 39.76 7.86
C GLU A 13 39.49 39.80 8.08
N MET A 14 39.02 40.88 8.71
CA MET A 14 37.61 41.24 8.82
C MET A 14 37.30 42.27 7.73
N PHE A 15 36.22 42.11 6.99
CA PHE A 15 35.70 43.20 6.16
C PHE A 15 34.63 44.01 6.92
N HIS A 16 34.97 45.26 7.25
CA HIS A 16 34.01 46.26 7.71
C HIS A 16 33.35 46.94 6.51
N ILE A 17 32.02 47.09 6.53
CA ILE A 17 31.32 48.08 5.69
C ILE A 17 30.61 49.07 6.61
N THR A 18 31.01 50.34 6.52
CA THR A 18 30.51 51.45 7.33
C THR A 18 29.35 52.19 6.65
N HIS A 19 28.42 52.69 7.45
CA HIS A 19 27.28 53.51 7.01
C HIS A 19 27.70 54.84 6.34
N ALA A 20 26.92 55.29 5.34
CA ALA A 20 26.91 56.70 4.92
C ALA A 20 25.52 57.12 4.37
N ASN A 21 24.90 58.12 5.01
CA ASN A 21 23.72 58.83 4.50
C ASN A 21 24.11 59.86 3.43
N ILE A 22 23.24 60.13 2.44
CA ILE A 22 23.14 61.44 1.72
C ILE A 22 21.73 61.61 1.12
N ARG A 23 21.23 62.85 1.09
CA ARG A 23 19.86 63.24 0.68
C ARG A 23 19.81 63.96 -0.69
N CYS A 24 18.63 63.88 -1.33
CA CYS A 24 17.98 64.83 -2.24
C CYS A 24 18.79 65.86 -3.07
N THR A 25 18.56 65.88 -4.39
CA THR A 25 18.40 67.11 -5.19
C THR A 25 17.49 66.91 -6.41
N CYS A 26 16.56 67.83 -6.67
CA CYS A 26 15.80 67.93 -7.92
C CYS A 26 16.54 68.77 -8.97
N LEU A 27 16.40 68.48 -10.28
CA LEU A 27 16.38 69.51 -11.33
C LEU A 27 15.88 69.03 -12.72
N TRP A 28 14.69 69.55 -13.07
CA TRP A 28 14.06 69.80 -14.37
C TRP A 28 14.82 69.56 -15.69
N ALA A 29 14.15 68.90 -16.65
CA ALA A 29 14.19 69.22 -18.07
C ALA A 29 12.85 68.90 -18.77
N LEU A 30 12.33 69.84 -19.57
CA LEU A 30 11.03 69.74 -20.26
C LEU A 30 11.19 69.33 -21.74
N SER A 31 10.20 68.62 -22.29
CA SER A 31 9.77 68.75 -23.69
C SER A 31 8.30 68.32 -23.81
N ALA A 32 7.51 69.06 -24.59
CA ALA A 32 6.05 69.06 -24.53
C ALA A 32 5.36 68.58 -25.82
N VAL A 33 4.03 68.75 -25.84
CA VAL A 33 3.00 68.39 -26.86
C VAL A 33 2.53 66.93 -26.72
N ALA A 34 1.23 66.61 -26.68
CA ALA A 34 0.01 67.41 -26.93
C ALA A 34 -0.94 67.51 -25.70
N ILE A 35 -2.21 67.86 -25.95
CA ILE A 35 -3.35 67.86 -25.00
C ILE A 35 -4.46 66.99 -25.60
N LEU A 36 -5.07 66.13 -24.78
CA LEU A 36 -6.48 65.78 -24.93
C LEU A 36 -7.14 65.96 -23.55
N MET A 37 -8.25 66.71 -23.52
CA MET A 37 -8.92 67.07 -22.28
C MET A 37 -9.92 66.00 -21.87
N VAL A 38 -9.86 65.55 -20.62
CA VAL A 38 -11.06 65.56 -19.77
C VAL A 38 -10.68 66.20 -18.44
N SER A 39 -11.14 67.43 -18.24
CA SER A 39 -11.17 68.06 -16.93
C SER A 39 -12.44 67.65 -16.20
N SER A 40 -12.31 67.26 -14.94
CA SER A 40 -13.15 67.65 -13.79
C SER A 40 -13.31 66.48 -12.82
N ASN A 41 -12.91 66.70 -11.57
CA ASN A 41 -13.30 65.85 -10.47
C ASN A 41 -14.83 65.85 -10.35
N ALA A 42 -15.47 64.74 -10.72
CA ALA A 42 -16.49 64.20 -9.85
C ALA A 42 -15.79 63.14 -9.00
N PHE A 43 -15.56 63.45 -7.72
CA PHE A 43 -15.46 62.38 -6.73
C PHE A 43 -16.83 61.72 -6.71
N ALA A 44 -17.00 60.63 -7.47
CA ALA A 44 -17.90 59.60 -7.01
C ALA A 44 -17.23 59.04 -5.75
N THR A 45 -17.82 59.32 -4.60
CA THR A 45 -17.58 58.51 -3.42
C THR A 45 -18.14 57.13 -3.74
N TYR A 46 -17.26 56.25 -4.23
CA TYR A 46 -17.46 54.79 -4.20
C TYR A 46 -17.92 54.41 -2.80
N GLY A 47 -18.73 53.34 -2.68
CA GLY A 47 -19.28 52.88 -1.40
C GLY A 47 -18.16 52.77 -0.36
N ALA A 48 -18.10 53.74 0.53
CA ALA A 48 -16.94 53.92 1.39
C ALA A 48 -17.15 53.02 2.60
N CYS A 49 -16.41 51.91 2.66
CA CYS A 49 -16.28 51.13 3.88
C CYS A 49 -15.89 52.08 5.04
N PRO A 50 -16.64 52.11 6.17
CA PRO A 50 -17.85 51.33 6.47
C PRO A 50 -19.16 51.95 5.92
N GLY A 51 -20.00 51.09 5.36
CA GLY A 51 -21.38 51.33 4.91
C GLY A 51 -22.43 51.25 6.02
N ALA A 52 -23.65 50.81 5.67
CA ALA A 52 -24.80 50.84 6.56
C ALA A 52 -25.53 49.50 6.63
N GLY A 53 -25.30 48.78 7.72
CA GLY A 53 -25.89 47.47 7.99
C GLY A 53 -24.82 46.42 8.21
N ASP A 54 -25.19 45.39 8.94
CA ASP A 54 -24.33 44.27 9.32
C ASP A 54 -23.64 43.67 8.08
N CYS A 55 -22.32 43.44 8.16
CA CYS A 55 -21.58 42.73 7.12
C CYS A 55 -22.03 41.27 6.98
N CYS A 56 -22.54 40.71 8.06
CA CYS A 56 -22.78 39.29 8.25
C CYS A 56 -24.24 38.92 7.95
N SER A 57 -24.94 39.80 7.23
CA SER A 57 -26.31 39.61 6.78
C SER A 57 -26.59 40.45 5.52
N PRO A 58 -27.47 40.01 4.61
CA PRO A 58 -27.87 40.82 3.46
C PRO A 58 -28.51 42.14 3.96
N ASN A 59 -27.86 43.26 3.71
CA ASN A 59 -28.33 44.58 4.16
C ASN A 59 -28.94 45.43 3.03
N GLY A 60 -28.76 45.02 1.77
CA GLY A 60 -29.39 45.66 0.61
C GLY A 60 -28.84 47.06 0.28
N SER A 61 -27.70 47.43 0.88
CA SER A 61 -26.95 48.65 0.58
C SER A 61 -25.58 48.29 0.01
N PRO A 62 -24.93 49.14 -0.81
CA PRO A 62 -23.53 48.93 -1.14
C PRO A 62 -22.68 49.18 0.14
N SER A 63 -21.73 48.29 0.44
CA SER A 63 -20.90 48.25 1.68
C SER A 63 -21.62 47.94 3.01
N CYS A 64 -20.86 47.57 4.03
CA CYS A 64 -21.34 47.17 5.37
C CYS A 64 -20.60 47.86 6.52
N ASP A 65 -21.07 47.71 7.75
CA ASP A 65 -20.71 48.55 8.91
C ASP A 65 -19.31 48.30 9.54
N ASP A 66 -18.67 47.18 9.26
CA ASP A 66 -17.27 46.91 9.58
C ASP A 66 -16.35 47.28 8.41
N ALA A 67 -15.37 48.16 8.63
CA ALA A 67 -14.53 48.71 7.57
C ALA A 67 -13.52 47.69 7.02
N ASP A 68 -12.86 46.91 7.89
CA ASP A 68 -11.79 45.99 7.49
C ASP A 68 -12.40 44.74 6.80
N CYS A 69 -13.54 44.27 7.31
CA CYS A 69 -14.37 43.26 6.66
C CYS A 69 -14.84 43.72 5.27
N CYS A 70 -15.44 44.91 5.22
CA CYS A 70 -15.93 45.51 3.98
C CYS A 70 -14.81 45.64 2.94
N GLU A 71 -13.65 46.21 3.29
CA GLU A 71 -12.53 46.33 2.35
C GLU A 71 -12.05 44.96 1.84
N SER A 72 -12.07 43.93 2.69
CA SER A 72 -11.63 42.57 2.33
C SER A 72 -12.60 41.85 1.39
N VAL A 73 -13.91 41.87 1.68
CA VAL A 73 -14.95 41.30 0.79
C VAL A 73 -14.99 42.07 -0.54
N CYS A 74 -14.88 43.40 -0.50
CA CYS A 74 -14.92 44.24 -1.69
C CYS A 74 -13.65 44.19 -2.54
N ALA A 75 -12.54 43.67 -2.01
CA ALA A 75 -11.36 43.32 -2.80
C ALA A 75 -11.56 42.03 -3.61
N GLN A 76 -12.46 41.14 -3.18
CA GLN A 76 -12.81 39.90 -3.89
C GLN A 76 -13.94 40.13 -4.91
N ASP A 77 -15.03 40.79 -4.51
CA ASP A 77 -16.11 41.20 -5.43
C ASP A 77 -16.52 42.67 -5.25
N ALA A 78 -16.24 43.46 -6.29
CA ALA A 78 -16.65 44.85 -6.38
C ALA A 78 -18.18 45.04 -6.40
N PHE A 79 -18.96 44.00 -6.71
CA PHE A 79 -20.42 44.03 -6.61
C PHE A 79 -20.90 44.44 -5.20
N CYS A 80 -20.20 43.99 -4.16
CA CYS A 80 -20.56 44.26 -2.76
C CYS A 80 -20.35 45.72 -2.33
N CYS A 81 -19.40 46.46 -2.93
CA CYS A 81 -19.23 47.92 -2.69
C CYS A 81 -19.89 48.82 -3.73
N GLU A 82 -20.15 48.33 -4.95
CA GLU A 82 -20.69 49.15 -6.04
C GLU A 82 -22.20 48.97 -6.27
N THR A 83 -22.77 47.80 -5.94
CA THR A 83 -24.17 47.46 -6.27
C THR A 83 -25.04 47.19 -5.05
N GLU A 84 -24.82 46.08 -4.33
CA GLU A 84 -25.66 45.66 -3.21
C GLU A 84 -24.95 44.61 -2.34
N TRP A 85 -25.08 44.72 -1.02
CA TRP A 85 -24.68 43.70 -0.07
C TRP A 85 -25.79 42.66 0.08
N ASP A 86 -25.74 41.64 -0.79
CA ASP A 86 -26.70 40.55 -0.87
C ASP A 86 -26.26 39.33 -0.04
N GLN A 87 -26.88 38.16 -0.27
CA GLN A 87 -26.53 36.93 0.44
C GLN A 87 -25.12 36.43 0.09
N PHE A 88 -24.64 36.61 -1.15
CA PHE A 88 -23.28 36.18 -1.50
C PHE A 88 -22.23 37.08 -0.85
N CYS A 89 -22.51 38.39 -0.73
CA CYS A 89 -21.66 39.30 0.04
C CYS A 89 -21.65 38.97 1.54
N ALA A 90 -22.79 38.56 2.12
CA ALA A 90 -22.90 38.16 3.51
C ALA A 90 -22.26 36.79 3.81
N ASP A 91 -22.38 35.83 2.89
CA ASP A 91 -21.73 34.51 2.99
C ASP A 91 -20.21 34.68 2.86
N ALA A 92 -19.73 35.45 1.88
CA ALA A 92 -18.30 35.78 1.76
C ALA A 92 -17.78 36.57 2.97
N ALA A 93 -18.60 37.41 3.60
CA ALA A 93 -18.24 38.06 4.85
C ALA A 93 -18.16 37.08 6.04
N ALA A 94 -19.00 36.05 6.09
CA ALA A 94 -18.90 35.02 7.11
C ALA A 94 -17.57 34.24 7.00
N ASP A 95 -17.08 34.00 5.79
CA ASP A 95 -15.79 33.32 5.54
C ASP A 95 -14.56 34.24 5.75
N ILE A 96 -14.70 35.55 5.51
CA ILE A 96 -13.58 36.51 5.51
C ILE A 96 -13.48 37.32 6.82
N CYS A 97 -14.58 37.48 7.56
CA CYS A 97 -14.69 38.49 8.62
C CYS A 97 -14.95 37.92 10.02
N VAL A 98 -14.04 38.27 10.95
CA VAL A 98 -14.02 37.83 12.35
C VAL A 98 -15.31 38.14 13.15
N ASN A 99 -16.14 39.08 12.68
CA ASN A 99 -17.27 39.62 13.44
C ASN A 99 -18.63 38.96 13.12
N CYS A 100 -18.66 37.90 12.28
CA CYS A 100 -19.90 37.33 11.76
C CYS A 100 -20.54 36.20 12.58
N ASP A 101 -19.85 35.65 13.57
CA ASP A 101 -20.45 34.69 14.48
C ASP A 101 -21.26 35.38 15.59
N GLY A 102 -22.58 35.21 15.54
CA GLY A 102 -23.53 35.81 16.47
C GLY A 102 -23.45 35.27 17.90
N GLY A 103 -22.47 35.73 18.69
CA GLY A 103 -22.27 35.32 20.09
C GLY A 103 -21.56 36.38 20.92
N GLY A 104 -22.31 37.33 21.50
CA GLY A 104 -21.71 38.45 22.24
C GLY A 104 -20.97 38.07 23.53
N GLY A 105 -19.65 38.26 23.56
CA GLY A 105 -18.82 38.09 24.76
C GLY A 105 -17.32 38.14 24.45
N GLY A 106 -16.74 39.34 24.35
CA GLY A 106 -15.43 39.50 23.72
C GLY A 106 -14.22 39.02 24.53
N GLY A 107 -13.15 38.66 23.80
CA GLY A 107 -11.78 38.63 24.31
C GLY A 107 -10.90 37.52 23.72
N GLY A 108 -9.85 37.92 22.99
CA GLY A 108 -8.74 37.04 22.57
C GLY A 108 -8.84 36.59 21.11
N GLY A 109 -7.82 36.92 20.32
CA GLY A 109 -7.61 36.31 19.01
C GLY A 109 -6.77 35.05 19.16
N GLY A 110 -7.22 33.99 18.51
CA GLY A 110 -6.52 32.75 18.22
C GLY A 110 -7.11 32.18 16.92
N CYS A 111 -6.39 31.33 16.20
CA CYS A 111 -6.91 30.75 14.97
C CYS A 111 -7.91 29.62 15.32
N ALA A 112 -9.17 29.99 15.61
CA ALA A 112 -10.30 29.14 16.04
C ALA A 112 -10.09 28.28 17.33
N PRO A 113 -10.86 28.51 18.42
CA PRO A 113 -10.55 27.87 19.70
C PRO A 113 -11.15 26.46 19.90
N ALA A 114 -10.34 25.62 20.56
CA ALA A 114 -10.66 24.53 21.49
C ALA A 114 -11.63 23.38 21.13
N CYS A 115 -12.66 23.54 20.27
CA CYS A 115 -13.49 22.49 19.62
C CYS A 115 -14.43 23.10 18.54
N GLY A 116 -14.21 24.34 18.12
CA GLY A 116 -15.13 25.12 17.29
C GLY A 116 -15.02 24.86 15.79
N LYS A 117 -15.31 23.63 15.34
CA LYS A 117 -14.97 23.09 14.00
C LYS A 117 -13.46 22.89 13.82
N ASP A 118 -13.08 22.25 12.72
CA ASP A 118 -11.70 21.95 12.28
C ASP A 118 -10.84 21.19 13.31
N ASN A 119 -11.50 20.52 14.26
CA ASN A 119 -10.88 19.59 15.21
C ASN A 119 -10.85 18.17 14.61
N VAL A 120 -9.87 17.37 15.04
CA VAL A 120 -9.68 16.00 14.54
C VAL A 120 -10.87 15.06 14.80
N ALA A 121 -11.73 15.35 15.79
CA ALA A 121 -12.95 14.57 16.05
C ALA A 121 -14.10 14.85 15.07
N CYS A 122 -13.90 15.75 14.09
CA CYS A 122 -14.75 15.91 12.91
C CYS A 122 -14.33 15.01 11.73
N LEU A 123 -13.15 14.38 11.78
CA LEU A 123 -12.67 13.50 10.72
C LEU A 123 -13.48 12.18 10.71
N PRO A 124 -13.72 11.58 9.53
CA PRO A 124 -14.37 10.27 9.46
C PRO A 124 -13.52 9.17 10.11
N ASP A 125 -14.13 8.32 10.93
CA ASP A 125 -13.49 7.13 11.51
C ASP A 125 -12.84 6.28 10.40
N GLY A 126 -11.57 5.90 10.58
CA GLY A 126 -10.81 5.10 9.61
C GLY A 126 -10.35 5.86 8.35
N SER A 127 -10.51 7.18 8.29
CA SER A 127 -9.83 8.02 7.28
C SER A 127 -8.35 8.20 7.64
N GLY A 128 -7.48 8.27 6.63
CA GLY A 128 -6.03 8.48 6.83
C GLY A 128 -5.67 9.65 7.76
N PRO A 129 -6.31 10.84 7.63
CA PRO A 129 -6.12 11.94 8.58
C PRO A 129 -6.50 11.58 10.03
N ALA A 130 -7.56 10.79 10.24
CA ALA A 130 -7.99 10.37 11.58
C ALA A 130 -7.03 9.36 12.20
N GLU A 131 -6.51 8.42 11.39
CA GLU A 131 -5.50 7.46 11.83
C GLU A 131 -4.18 8.17 12.17
N ASN A 132 -3.73 9.08 11.29
CA ASN A 132 -2.51 9.88 11.44
C ASN A 132 -2.58 10.85 12.64
N ALA A 133 -3.77 11.35 12.98
CA ALA A 133 -3.94 12.25 14.12
C ALA A 133 -3.38 11.64 15.42
N ARG A 134 -3.46 10.32 15.61
CA ARG A 134 -2.96 9.63 16.82
C ARG A 134 -1.44 9.78 17.00
N HIS A 135 -0.68 9.84 15.92
CA HIS A 135 0.79 9.96 15.92
C HIS A 135 1.28 11.35 16.35
N VAL A 136 0.38 12.35 16.38
CA VAL A 136 0.67 13.75 16.70
C VAL A 136 0.37 14.07 18.15
N GLY A 137 1.26 14.83 18.79
CA GLY A 137 1.13 15.30 20.16
C GLY A 137 1.64 16.72 20.35
N GLN A 138 1.41 17.24 21.55
CA GLN A 138 1.77 18.58 21.96
C GLN A 138 3.10 18.58 22.72
N LEU A 139 4.08 19.35 22.26
CA LEU A 139 5.34 19.57 22.97
C LEU A 139 5.12 20.63 24.06
N LEU A 140 5.43 20.26 25.30
CA LEU A 140 5.33 21.12 26.47
C LEU A 140 6.73 21.56 26.93
N LEU A 141 6.91 22.85 27.18
CA LEU A 141 8.11 23.42 27.80
C LEU A 141 7.83 23.77 29.26
N ASN A 142 8.48 23.06 30.19
CA ASN A 142 8.24 23.10 31.63
C ASN A 142 6.75 22.93 32.02
N GLY A 143 6.00 22.13 31.24
CA GLY A 143 4.58 21.86 31.44
C GLY A 143 3.62 22.91 30.86
N SER A 144 4.09 23.89 30.10
CA SER A 144 3.24 24.80 29.31
C SER A 144 3.27 24.43 27.83
N PRO A 145 2.16 24.54 27.07
CA PRO A 145 2.15 24.35 25.62
C PRO A 145 3.22 25.20 24.92
N TRP A 146 3.86 24.63 23.89
CA TRP A 146 4.99 25.28 23.22
C TRP A 146 5.02 25.08 21.70
N CYS A 147 5.00 23.83 21.23
CA CYS A 147 5.07 23.46 19.81
C CYS A 147 4.30 22.16 19.55
N THR A 148 4.23 21.74 18.28
CA THR A 148 3.73 20.42 17.87
C THR A 148 4.90 19.44 17.66
N VAL A 149 4.64 18.15 17.82
CA VAL A 149 5.62 17.06 17.72
C VAL A 149 4.90 15.77 17.31
N TRP A 150 5.58 14.88 16.57
CA TRP A 150 4.97 13.64 16.07
C TRP A 150 5.92 12.45 16.15
N ILE A 151 5.36 11.23 16.25
CA ILE A 151 6.14 9.99 16.34
C ILE A 151 6.70 9.63 14.97
N VAL A 152 8.03 9.76 14.84
CA VAL A 152 8.78 9.58 13.60
C VAL A 152 9.42 8.19 13.50
N ALA A 153 9.70 7.55 14.64
CA ALA A 153 10.24 6.19 14.66
C ALA A 153 9.95 5.45 15.96
N SER A 154 9.62 4.17 15.82
CA SER A 154 9.38 3.21 16.89
C SER A 154 10.70 2.86 17.59
N PRO A 155 10.71 2.66 18.93
CA PRO A 155 9.56 2.73 19.84
C PRO A 155 9.25 4.16 20.34
N ASN A 156 10.22 5.07 20.30
CA ASN A 156 10.16 6.29 21.12
C ASN A 156 10.86 7.54 20.57
N LEU A 157 11.06 7.63 19.26
CA LEU A 157 11.62 8.83 18.63
C LEU A 157 10.52 9.70 18.03
N VAL A 158 10.63 11.00 18.28
CA VAL A 158 9.68 12.01 17.80
C VAL A 158 10.40 13.18 17.11
N MET A 159 9.73 13.80 16.14
CA MET A 159 10.25 14.94 15.37
C MET A 159 9.45 16.23 15.63
N THR A 160 10.14 17.37 15.66
CA THR A 160 9.60 18.73 15.81
C THR A 160 10.62 19.74 15.20
N ASN A 161 10.39 21.05 15.27
CA ASN A 161 11.37 22.02 14.77
C ASN A 161 12.62 22.16 15.66
N GLN A 162 13.73 22.62 15.08
CA GLN A 162 14.94 22.92 15.84
C GLN A 162 14.74 24.14 16.75
N HIS A 163 14.07 25.18 16.27
CA HIS A 163 13.80 26.39 17.04
C HIS A 163 12.90 26.13 18.27
N CYS A 164 12.05 25.11 18.23
CA CYS A 164 11.23 24.67 19.37
C CYS A 164 12.08 24.17 20.56
N VAL A 165 13.27 23.64 20.31
CA VAL A 165 14.14 23.03 21.34
C VAL A 165 15.44 23.80 21.61
N VAL A 166 15.67 24.91 20.89
CA VAL A 166 16.93 25.66 20.96
C VAL A 166 17.19 26.24 22.36
N GLY A 167 18.36 25.93 22.93
CA GLY A 167 18.78 26.42 24.25
C GLY A 167 18.08 25.77 25.46
N GLY A 168 17.15 24.83 25.24
CA GLY A 168 16.56 24.00 26.29
C GLY A 168 17.38 22.74 26.59
N ASN A 169 17.09 22.10 27.72
CA ASN A 169 17.61 20.77 28.05
C ASN A 169 16.47 19.74 27.96
N ALA A 170 16.77 18.49 27.61
CA ALA A 170 15.79 17.39 27.48
C ALA A 170 14.79 17.32 28.64
N ASN A 171 15.28 17.43 29.89
CA ASN A 171 14.47 17.37 31.11
C ASN A 171 13.49 18.54 31.33
N GLN A 172 13.46 19.53 30.44
CA GLN A 172 12.49 20.63 30.42
C GLN A 172 11.32 20.35 29.48
N PHE A 173 11.42 19.33 28.63
CA PHE A 173 10.43 18.98 27.62
C PHE A 173 9.66 17.72 27.99
N SER A 174 8.37 17.72 27.71
CA SER A 174 7.49 16.55 27.79
C SER A 174 6.48 16.60 26.64
N VAL A 175 6.03 15.45 26.16
CA VAL A 175 5.07 15.35 25.05
C VAL A 175 3.75 14.80 25.55
N ARG A 176 2.64 15.44 25.19
CA ARG A 176 1.28 15.07 25.55
C ARG A 176 0.52 14.58 24.30
N PHE A 177 0.09 13.31 24.30
CA PHE A 177 -0.76 12.71 23.26
C PHE A 177 -2.24 12.68 23.69
N ASN A 178 -3.12 12.45 22.72
CA ASN A 178 -4.59 12.53 22.82
C ASN A 178 -5.12 13.85 23.38
N TYR A 179 -4.44 14.98 23.10
CA TYR A 179 -4.99 16.29 23.46
C TYR A 179 -5.96 16.80 22.39
N GLU A 180 -7.16 16.25 22.38
CA GLU A 180 -8.18 16.53 21.38
C GLU A 180 -9.59 16.62 21.99
N CYS A 181 -10.56 16.98 21.16
CA CYS A 181 -11.97 17.01 21.50
C CYS A 181 -12.56 15.61 21.57
N ASP A 182 -13.44 15.35 22.54
CA ASP A 182 -14.25 14.14 22.57
C ASP A 182 -15.37 14.09 21.49
N ALA A 183 -15.68 15.22 20.83
CA ALA A 183 -16.65 15.30 19.75
C ALA A 183 -16.47 16.51 18.82
N CYS A 184 -16.87 16.35 17.56
CA CYS A 184 -16.77 17.37 16.50
C CYS A 184 -17.43 18.72 16.83
N THR A 185 -18.63 18.72 17.43
CA THR A 185 -19.41 19.95 17.68
C THR A 185 -19.42 20.34 19.16
N GLY A 186 -18.22 20.66 19.67
CA GLY A 186 -17.99 20.95 21.08
C GLY A 186 -17.87 19.69 21.94
N GLY A 187 -17.06 19.76 23.00
CA GLY A 187 -16.69 18.61 23.80
C GLY A 187 -15.96 18.97 25.09
N SER A 188 -15.50 17.94 25.81
CA SER A 188 -14.42 18.05 26.80
C SER A 188 -13.08 17.58 26.24
N GLU A 189 -11.99 18.01 26.88
CA GLU A 189 -10.64 17.54 26.57
C GLU A 189 -10.52 16.04 26.92
N GLU A 190 -10.01 15.24 25.98
CA GLU A 190 -9.79 13.82 26.21
C GLU A 190 -8.69 13.49 27.23
N SER A 191 -8.69 12.25 27.72
CA SER A 191 -7.73 11.76 28.71
C SER A 191 -6.32 11.63 28.14
N THR A 192 -5.53 12.68 28.30
CA THR A 192 -4.18 12.75 27.70
C THR A 192 -3.13 11.87 28.38
N VAL A 193 -2.19 11.32 27.59
CA VAL A 193 -1.02 10.58 28.07
C VAL A 193 0.24 11.42 27.88
N THR A 194 1.10 11.53 28.90
CA THR A 194 2.30 12.38 28.86
C THR A 194 3.58 11.57 29.07
N PHE A 195 4.56 11.75 28.18
CA PHE A 195 5.89 11.16 28.26
C PHE A 195 6.95 12.25 28.41
N ASN A 196 8.04 11.96 29.13
CA ASN A 196 9.13 12.93 29.30
C ASN A 196 10.16 12.78 28.18
N VAL A 197 10.76 13.89 27.72
CA VAL A 197 11.91 13.83 26.83
C VAL A 197 13.15 13.44 27.65
N THR A 198 13.81 12.37 27.22
CA THR A 198 15.00 11.80 27.87
C THR A 198 16.30 12.30 27.23
N GLU A 199 16.27 12.55 25.91
CA GLU A 199 17.42 12.91 25.10
C GLU A 199 16.98 13.80 23.92
N ILE A 200 17.82 14.78 23.56
CA ILE A 200 17.75 15.49 22.28
C ILE A 200 18.76 14.77 21.38
N VAL A 201 18.27 13.91 20.48
CA VAL A 201 19.09 12.97 19.69
C VAL A 201 19.87 13.71 18.61
N ALA A 202 19.18 14.56 17.85
CA ALA A 202 19.77 15.35 16.78
C ALA A 202 19.02 16.67 16.59
N THR A 203 19.74 17.67 16.10
CA THR A 203 19.18 18.99 15.73
C THR A 203 19.87 19.52 14.48
N ASN A 204 19.13 20.15 13.58
CA ASN A 204 19.66 20.79 12.39
C ASN A 204 19.03 22.17 12.22
N ALA A 205 19.83 23.22 12.42
CA ALA A 205 19.39 24.62 12.32
C ALA A 205 19.21 25.10 10.87
N GLY A 206 19.76 24.40 9.87
CA GLY A 206 19.65 24.77 8.46
C GLY A 206 18.40 24.21 7.77
N LEU A 207 17.79 23.18 8.35
CA LEU A 207 16.54 22.55 7.90
C LEU A 207 15.48 22.55 9.01
N ASP A 208 15.72 23.37 10.05
CA ASP A 208 14.92 23.56 11.25
C ASP A 208 14.17 22.32 11.79
N TYR A 209 14.87 21.19 11.96
CA TYR A 209 14.31 19.99 12.59
C TYR A 209 15.10 19.54 13.82
N ALA A 210 14.41 18.86 14.74
CA ALA A 210 14.96 18.18 15.89
C ALA A 210 14.33 16.79 16.06
N ILE A 211 15.15 15.83 16.46
CA ILE A 211 14.73 14.48 16.84
C ILE A 211 14.93 14.32 18.35
N LEU A 212 13.89 13.90 19.05
CA LEU A 212 13.85 13.75 20.50
C LEU A 212 13.52 12.30 20.87
N ARG A 213 14.04 11.82 22.01
CA ARG A 213 13.70 10.50 22.56
C ARG A 213 12.78 10.62 23.76
N LEU A 214 11.65 9.93 23.72
CA LEU A 214 10.69 9.89 24.83
C LEU A 214 10.98 8.73 25.79
N SER A 215 10.51 8.86 27.02
CA SER A 215 10.54 7.80 28.03
C SER A 215 9.49 6.72 27.70
N GLY A 216 9.88 5.44 27.73
CA GLY A 216 8.96 4.33 27.47
C GLY A 216 8.82 4.03 25.98
N ASP A 217 7.63 3.57 25.59
CA ASP A 217 7.24 3.20 24.23
C ASP A 217 5.87 3.84 23.92
N PRO A 218 5.84 5.06 23.37
CA PRO A 218 4.62 5.67 22.84
C PRO A 218 4.17 5.03 21.51
N ALA A 219 5.07 4.47 20.69
CA ALA A 219 4.69 3.92 19.39
C ALA A 219 3.74 2.72 19.52
N SER A 220 3.92 1.86 20.53
CA SER A 220 2.97 0.76 20.79
C SER A 220 1.58 1.20 21.29
N GLN A 221 1.39 2.47 21.64
CA GLN A 221 0.09 3.02 22.07
C GLN A 221 -0.55 3.92 21.00
N PHE A 222 0.27 4.65 20.25
CA PHE A 222 -0.18 5.73 19.36
C PHE A 222 0.16 5.48 17.89
N GLY A 223 0.92 4.43 17.56
CA GLY A 223 1.51 4.21 16.24
C GLY A 223 2.64 5.18 15.92
N GLN A 224 3.02 5.24 14.64
CA GLN A 224 3.98 6.21 14.10
C GLN A 224 3.54 6.65 12.71
N ALA A 225 3.89 7.88 12.32
CA ALA A 225 3.52 8.40 11.01
C ALA A 225 4.50 7.94 9.93
N THR A 226 3.96 7.56 8.77
CA THR A 226 4.73 7.13 7.59
C THR A 226 5.27 8.34 6.82
N ILE A 227 6.52 8.28 6.37
CA ILE A 227 7.26 9.42 5.82
C ILE A 227 7.33 9.35 4.30
N ASP A 228 6.96 10.42 3.58
CA ASP A 228 7.19 10.56 2.14
C ASP A 228 8.45 11.43 1.87
N PRO A 229 9.62 10.82 1.62
CA PRO A 229 10.84 11.56 1.31
C PRO A 229 10.92 12.04 -0.15
N SER A 230 9.86 11.84 -0.97
CA SER A 230 9.85 12.28 -2.35
C SER A 230 9.75 13.80 -2.49
N ALA A 231 10.05 14.32 -3.69
CA ALA A 231 9.83 15.72 -4.01
C ALA A 231 8.35 15.94 -4.39
N HIS A 232 7.73 16.95 -3.79
CA HIS A 232 6.38 17.39 -4.13
C HIS A 232 6.37 18.49 -5.20
N SER A 233 5.18 18.85 -5.70
CA SER A 233 4.99 19.87 -6.73
C SER A 233 4.02 20.98 -6.29
N VAL A 234 4.01 22.12 -7.01
CA VAL A 234 2.99 23.15 -6.79
C VAL A 234 1.62 22.57 -7.17
N GLY A 235 0.63 22.72 -6.29
CA GLY A 235 -0.70 22.14 -6.42
C GLY A 235 -0.84 20.74 -5.81
N THR A 236 0.21 20.15 -5.23
CA THR A 236 0.07 18.95 -4.39
C THR A 236 -0.88 19.26 -3.22
N ALA A 237 -1.92 18.44 -3.06
CA ALA A 237 -2.85 18.51 -1.96
C ALA A 237 -2.21 17.99 -0.67
N ILE A 238 -2.43 18.70 0.42
CA ILE A 238 -1.86 18.43 1.73
C ILE A 238 -2.88 18.66 2.84
N TYR A 239 -2.61 18.09 4.01
CA TYR A 239 -3.23 18.50 5.26
C TYR A 239 -2.18 18.58 6.37
N GLU A 240 -2.38 19.47 7.34
CA GLU A 240 -1.53 19.65 8.52
C GLU A 240 -2.31 19.22 9.76
N ILE A 241 -1.68 18.47 10.68
CA ILE A 241 -2.28 18.13 11.98
C ILE A 241 -1.43 18.76 13.08
N HIS A 242 -2.03 19.62 13.90
CA HIS A 242 -1.28 20.57 14.72
C HIS A 242 -1.97 20.96 16.04
N HIS A 243 -1.19 21.58 16.94
CA HIS A 243 -1.66 22.22 18.16
C HIS A 243 -1.47 23.74 18.08
N ALA A 244 -2.21 24.39 17.19
CA ALA A 244 -2.23 25.85 17.08
C ALA A 244 -2.60 26.51 18.43
N ASP A 245 -1.96 27.64 18.72
CA ASP A 245 -2.07 28.47 19.93
C ASP A 245 -1.86 27.72 21.27
N GLY A 246 -1.45 26.45 21.24
CA GLY A 246 -1.37 25.56 22.39
C GLY A 246 -2.70 24.90 22.77
N ASP A 247 -3.72 25.03 21.93
CA ASP A 247 -5.05 24.42 22.07
C ASP A 247 -5.05 22.93 21.66
N VAL A 248 -6.24 22.33 21.65
CA VAL A 248 -6.50 20.96 21.20
C VAL A 248 -6.00 20.70 19.78
N LYS A 249 -5.88 19.43 19.41
CA LYS A 249 -5.48 19.00 18.08
C LYS A 249 -6.50 19.42 17.02
N ALA A 250 -6.02 20.14 16.02
CA ALA A 250 -6.77 20.61 14.86
C ALA A 250 -6.17 20.04 13.56
N VAL A 251 -6.92 20.17 12.46
CA VAL A 251 -6.53 19.75 11.12
C VAL A 251 -6.88 20.82 10.08
N ASP A 252 -5.89 21.25 9.32
CA ASP A 252 -6.03 22.21 8.23
C ASP A 252 -5.81 21.52 6.88
N GLU A 253 -6.75 21.65 5.94
CA GLU A 253 -6.59 21.19 4.56
C GLU A 253 -6.07 22.30 3.64
N GLY A 254 -5.21 21.95 2.67
CA GLY A 254 -4.65 22.93 1.75
C GLY A 254 -3.81 22.36 0.62
N GLN A 255 -2.98 23.21 0.03
CA GLN A 255 -2.11 22.88 -1.09
C GLN A 255 -0.76 23.58 -1.00
N ILE A 256 0.23 23.01 -1.70
CA ILE A 256 1.54 23.62 -1.88
C ILE A 256 1.44 24.72 -2.95
N THR A 257 1.73 25.97 -2.58
CA THR A 257 1.52 27.15 -3.44
C THR A 257 2.81 27.63 -4.13
N ALA A 258 3.98 27.40 -3.53
CA ALA A 258 5.28 27.69 -4.15
C ALA A 258 6.40 26.78 -3.58
N LEU A 259 7.47 26.60 -4.35
CA LEU A 259 8.65 25.81 -3.98
C LEU A 259 9.91 26.69 -3.91
N ASN A 260 10.95 26.19 -3.24
CA ASN A 260 12.27 26.84 -3.14
C ASN A 260 12.16 28.29 -2.65
N GLN A 261 11.46 28.47 -1.53
CA GLN A 261 11.33 29.76 -0.84
C GLN A 261 12.42 29.88 0.22
N ASP A 262 13.11 31.01 0.27
CA ASP A 262 14.17 31.28 1.25
C ASP A 262 13.65 32.34 2.24
N VAL A 263 12.78 31.94 3.17
CA VAL A 263 12.04 32.87 4.05
C VAL A 263 12.45 32.71 5.52
N CYS A 264 12.36 31.49 6.05
CA CYS A 264 12.76 31.13 7.41
C CYS A 264 14.00 30.22 7.40
N VAL A 265 14.06 29.28 6.47
CA VAL A 265 15.29 28.56 6.07
C VAL A 265 15.40 28.51 4.54
N ASP A 266 16.52 27.98 4.02
CA ASP A 266 16.73 27.86 2.57
C ASP A 266 15.92 26.69 1.98
N ASN A 267 15.32 26.87 0.81
CA ASN A 267 14.55 25.86 0.05
C ASN A 267 13.28 25.31 0.74
N GLU A 268 12.51 26.17 1.39
CA GLU A 268 11.17 25.85 1.91
C GLU A 268 10.10 25.76 0.81
N SER A 269 8.90 25.31 1.18
CA SER A 269 7.72 25.38 0.34
C SER A 269 6.62 26.21 1.02
N ALA A 270 6.05 27.15 0.28
CA ALA A 270 4.88 27.89 0.74
C ALA A 270 3.63 27.03 0.62
N VAL A 271 2.76 27.09 1.62
CA VAL A 271 1.56 26.26 1.74
C VAL A 271 0.34 27.13 2.05
N SER A 272 -0.86 26.67 1.69
CA SER A 272 -2.10 27.42 1.98
C SER A 272 -2.70 27.14 3.36
N VAL A 273 -2.19 26.14 4.09
CA VAL A 273 -2.58 25.84 5.49
C VAL A 273 -2.05 26.89 6.47
N VAL A 274 -2.65 26.97 7.66
CA VAL A 274 -2.46 28.10 8.58
C VAL A 274 -1.21 27.93 9.45
N ALA A 275 -0.26 28.85 9.30
CA ALA A 275 0.81 28.98 10.29
C ALA A 275 0.31 29.75 11.53
N ALA A 276 0.12 29.04 12.63
CA ALA A 276 -0.16 29.60 13.94
C ALA A 276 1.02 29.41 14.91
N GLY A 277 1.04 30.17 16.01
CA GLY A 277 1.95 29.85 17.12
C GLY A 277 1.65 28.45 17.65
N GLY A 278 2.65 27.67 18.06
CA GLY A 278 2.43 26.29 18.54
C GLY A 278 2.23 25.24 17.44
N ALA A 279 1.85 25.62 16.22
CA ALA A 279 1.78 24.69 15.08
C ALA A 279 3.18 24.21 14.65
N SER A 280 4.22 25.06 14.77
CA SER A 280 5.63 24.75 14.51
C SER A 280 6.02 23.34 14.97
N GLY A 281 6.56 22.54 14.04
CA GLY A 281 6.98 21.16 14.25
C GLY A 281 5.89 20.11 13.97
N SER A 282 4.69 20.53 13.55
CA SER A 282 3.64 19.66 13.04
C SER A 282 4.08 18.92 11.77
N PRO A 283 3.63 17.67 11.57
CA PRO A 283 3.75 16.99 10.30
C PRO A 283 2.73 17.56 9.30
N VAL A 284 3.20 17.77 8.07
CA VAL A 284 2.34 18.06 6.91
C VAL A 284 2.29 16.82 6.03
N PHE A 285 1.08 16.30 5.82
CA PHE A 285 0.82 15.08 5.07
C PHE A 285 0.39 15.40 3.64
N ARG A 286 0.72 14.52 2.69
CA ARG A 286 0.17 14.55 1.32
C ARG A 286 -1.16 13.79 1.29
N THR A 287 -2.23 14.42 0.82
CA THR A 287 -3.60 13.83 0.80
C THR A 287 -3.74 12.61 -0.11
N GLU A 288 -2.80 12.38 -1.03
CA GLU A 288 -2.83 11.27 -2.00
C GLU A 288 -2.43 9.91 -1.39
N ASN A 289 -1.59 9.93 -0.36
CA ASN A 289 -1.03 8.72 0.26
C ASN A 289 -0.98 8.77 1.80
N ASP A 290 -1.48 9.84 2.42
CA ASP A 290 -1.52 10.03 3.88
C ASP A 290 -0.14 10.04 4.55
N CYS A 291 0.89 10.52 3.84
CA CYS A 291 2.29 10.45 4.26
C CYS A 291 2.90 11.81 4.59
N VAL A 292 3.77 11.87 5.59
CA VAL A 292 4.48 13.09 6.01
C VAL A 292 5.45 13.54 4.92
N THR A 293 5.07 14.58 4.18
CA THR A 293 5.84 15.16 3.06
C THR A 293 6.62 16.42 3.47
N GLY A 294 6.35 16.95 4.67
CA GLY A 294 7.11 18.05 5.26
C GLY A 294 6.80 18.27 6.74
N ILE A 295 7.46 19.27 7.34
CA ILE A 295 7.11 19.77 8.68
C ILE A 295 6.81 21.28 8.60
N CYS A 296 5.77 21.74 9.29
CA CYS A 296 5.52 23.17 9.44
C CYS A 296 6.70 23.81 10.19
N ASN A 297 7.17 24.96 9.71
CA ASN A 297 8.26 25.72 10.33
C ASN A 297 7.71 27.04 10.86
N CYS A 298 7.25 27.89 9.95
CA CYS A 298 6.95 29.28 10.24
C CYS A 298 5.83 29.82 9.36
N GLY A 299 5.34 31.00 9.73
CA GLY A 299 4.53 31.84 8.85
C GLY A 299 3.98 33.06 9.58
N PRO A 300 3.18 33.89 8.90
CA PRO A 300 2.45 34.96 9.55
C PRO A 300 1.28 34.37 10.35
N PHE A 301 1.03 34.92 11.54
CA PHE A 301 -0.03 34.45 12.45
C PHE A 301 -1.41 34.43 11.76
N CYS A 302 -2.08 33.28 11.80
CA CYS A 302 -3.33 32.98 11.11
C CYS A 302 -3.29 33.27 9.59
N ALA A 303 -2.21 32.89 8.91
CA ALA A 303 -2.05 33.07 7.47
C ALA A 303 -1.29 31.90 6.81
N PRO A 304 -1.31 31.78 5.46
CA PRO A 304 -0.55 30.79 4.70
C PRO A 304 0.92 30.68 5.13
N GLY A 305 1.32 29.46 5.51
CA GLY A 305 2.62 29.14 6.11
C GLY A 305 3.74 28.74 5.14
N PHE A 306 4.85 28.34 5.76
CA PHE A 306 6.00 27.70 5.10
C PHE A 306 6.35 26.39 5.83
N MET A 307 6.56 25.34 5.03
CA MET A 307 7.02 24.05 5.52
C MET A 307 8.40 23.70 4.94
N VAL A 308 9.20 22.99 5.73
CA VAL A 308 10.44 22.38 5.25
C VAL A 308 10.09 21.02 4.64
N PRO A 309 10.41 20.77 3.36
CA PRO A 309 10.09 19.51 2.70
C PRO A 309 10.88 18.34 3.28
N MET A 310 10.24 17.19 3.39
CA MET A 310 10.85 15.97 3.88
C MET A 310 11.96 15.46 2.94
N SER A 311 11.84 15.71 1.64
CA SER A 311 12.93 15.47 0.67
C SER A 311 14.23 16.22 0.98
N ASN A 312 14.18 17.34 1.71
CA ASN A 312 15.39 18.03 2.22
C ASN A 312 15.83 17.50 3.60
N ILE A 313 14.88 17.20 4.50
CA ILE A 313 15.15 16.72 5.86
C ILE A 313 15.74 15.30 5.86
N TRP A 314 15.05 14.37 5.18
CA TRP A 314 15.26 12.94 5.25
C TRP A 314 16.72 12.48 5.01
N PRO A 315 17.46 13.00 4.00
CA PRO A 315 18.86 12.63 3.78
C PRO A 315 19.80 12.91 4.97
N SER A 316 19.39 13.79 5.89
CA SER A 316 20.13 14.12 7.11
C SER A 316 19.50 13.57 8.39
N ALA A 317 18.18 13.36 8.42
CA ALA A 317 17.45 12.85 9.57
C ALA A 317 17.48 11.31 9.67
N GLY A 318 17.23 10.59 8.58
CA GLY A 318 17.14 9.12 8.56
C GLY A 318 18.35 8.42 9.18
N PRO A 319 19.60 8.78 8.82
CA PRO A 319 20.79 8.20 9.44
C PRO A 319 20.93 8.46 10.95
N GLN A 320 20.38 9.57 11.47
CA GLN A 320 20.37 9.86 12.91
C GLN A 320 19.33 9.02 13.64
N ILE A 321 18.17 8.78 13.01
CA ILE A 321 17.10 7.94 13.55
C ILE A 321 17.56 6.48 13.62
N ALA A 322 18.15 5.95 12.54
CA ALA A 322 18.71 4.60 12.51
C ALA A 322 19.85 4.43 13.53
N ALA A 323 20.78 5.39 13.63
CA ALA A 323 21.84 5.36 14.64
C ALA A 323 21.32 5.46 16.10
N ALA A 324 20.11 6.01 16.28
CA ALA A 324 19.40 6.06 17.55
C ALA A 324 18.56 4.81 17.84
N GLY A 325 18.60 3.79 16.97
CA GLY A 325 17.86 2.54 17.11
C GLY A 325 16.36 2.68 16.88
N GLY A 326 15.95 3.61 16.01
CA GLY A 326 14.54 3.79 15.63
C GLY A 326 14.17 3.09 14.32
N THR A 327 13.03 2.42 14.30
CA THR A 327 12.43 1.82 13.09
C THR A 327 11.43 2.80 12.48
N VAL A 328 11.56 3.11 11.19
CA VAL A 328 10.75 4.09 10.45
C VAL A 328 9.92 3.38 9.38
N LEU A 329 8.77 3.94 9.02
CA LEU A 329 8.01 3.56 7.83
C LEU A 329 8.15 4.67 6.79
N LEU A 330 8.46 4.35 5.53
CA LEU A 330 8.44 5.30 4.41
C LEU A 330 7.31 5.00 3.44
N CYS A 331 6.92 5.99 2.64
CA CYS A 331 5.90 5.86 1.62
C CYS A 331 6.52 5.67 0.24
N GLY A 332 6.02 4.68 -0.48
CA GLY A 332 6.75 4.07 -1.59
C GLY A 332 7.72 2.98 -1.13
N ASP A 333 7.91 2.82 0.19
CA ASP A 333 8.26 1.54 0.83
C ASP A 333 6.94 0.82 1.23
N ASP A 334 5.91 0.89 0.36
CA ASP A 334 5.13 -0.32 0.11
C ASP A 334 6.20 -1.32 -0.36
N PRO A 335 6.45 -2.44 0.34
CA PRO A 335 7.53 -3.33 -0.06
C PRO A 335 7.18 -3.88 -1.44
N THR A 336 7.85 -3.40 -2.50
CA THR A 336 7.41 -3.73 -3.86
C THR A 336 7.84 -5.14 -4.29
N GLU A 337 8.67 -5.77 -3.48
CA GLU A 337 9.25 -7.09 -3.71
C GLU A 337 9.63 -7.77 -2.40
N CYS A 338 9.71 -9.10 -2.47
CA CYS A 338 10.22 -9.94 -1.40
C CYS A 338 11.69 -9.69 -1.09
N GLY A 339 12.05 -9.69 0.20
CA GLY A 339 13.41 -9.48 0.67
C GLY A 339 13.79 -8.02 0.89
N ASP A 340 12.82 -7.10 0.97
CA ASP A 340 13.06 -5.72 1.39
C ASP A 340 13.38 -5.69 2.91
N PRO A 341 14.56 -5.23 3.35
CA PRO A 341 14.91 -5.16 4.77
C PRO A 341 13.99 -4.27 5.64
N GLY A 342 13.12 -3.46 5.03
CA GLY A 342 12.13 -2.63 5.73
C GLY A 342 10.89 -3.39 6.24
N THR A 343 10.62 -4.59 5.72
CA THR A 343 9.42 -5.41 6.03
C THR A 343 9.47 -6.10 7.40
N GLY A 344 10.67 -6.46 7.85
CA GLY A 344 10.90 -7.25 9.06
C GLY A 344 10.90 -8.77 8.85
N SER A 345 11.20 -9.49 9.94
CA SER A 345 11.40 -10.94 9.95
C SER A 345 10.21 -11.71 9.37
N CYS A 346 10.48 -12.60 8.41
CA CYS A 346 9.47 -13.53 7.90
C CYS A 346 8.76 -14.38 8.96
N PHE A 347 9.40 -14.61 10.11
CA PHE A 347 8.89 -15.45 11.19
C PHE A 347 8.07 -14.69 12.24
N GLU A 348 7.86 -13.39 12.06
CA GLU A 348 7.07 -12.53 12.96
C GLU A 348 6.00 -11.77 12.15
N PRO A 349 4.79 -11.53 12.70
CA PRO A 349 3.75 -10.82 11.97
C PRO A 349 4.07 -9.32 11.80
N SER A 350 3.76 -8.77 10.63
CA SER A 350 3.90 -7.36 10.27
C SER A 350 2.59 -6.80 9.68
N ALA A 351 2.38 -5.49 9.84
CA ALA A 351 1.24 -4.77 9.27
C ALA A 351 1.47 -4.36 7.80
N THR A 352 2.62 -4.72 7.23
CA THR A 352 2.94 -4.58 5.80
C THR A 352 2.93 -5.96 5.15
N PRO A 353 2.61 -6.09 3.85
CA PRO A 353 2.87 -7.31 3.11
C PRO A 353 4.39 -7.56 2.98
N PHE A 354 4.78 -8.75 2.51
CA PHE A 354 6.17 -9.21 2.31
C PHE A 354 7.01 -9.32 3.61
N CYS A 355 8.20 -9.92 3.50
CA CYS A 355 9.18 -10.06 4.59
C CYS A 355 10.64 -9.99 4.10
N ASP A 356 11.58 -9.93 5.05
CA ASP A 356 12.97 -9.51 4.84
C ASP A 356 13.90 -10.56 4.19
N ASP A 357 13.48 -11.82 4.13
CA ASP A 357 14.13 -12.85 3.33
C ASP A 357 13.40 -13.05 1.99
N ALA A 358 14.13 -12.86 0.89
CA ALA A 358 13.58 -12.92 -0.46
C ALA A 358 13.07 -14.32 -0.86
N GLU A 359 13.76 -15.39 -0.48
CA GLU A 359 13.39 -16.76 -0.90
C GLU A 359 12.18 -17.23 -0.09
N CYS A 360 12.21 -17.01 1.23
CA CYS A 360 11.10 -17.28 2.12
C CYS A 360 9.84 -16.53 1.70
N CYS A 361 9.95 -15.20 1.54
CA CYS A 361 8.83 -14.36 1.17
C CYS A 361 8.19 -14.85 -0.13
N ASN A 362 8.98 -15.11 -1.18
CA ASN A 362 8.45 -15.57 -2.46
C ASN A 362 7.75 -16.93 -2.32
N ALA A 363 8.27 -17.84 -1.49
CA ALA A 363 7.65 -19.16 -1.28
C ALA A 363 6.30 -19.05 -0.54
N VAL A 364 6.19 -18.15 0.44
CA VAL A 364 4.91 -17.83 1.11
C VAL A 364 3.94 -17.12 0.15
N CYS A 365 4.38 -16.11 -0.64
CA CYS A 365 3.53 -15.44 -1.63
C CYS A 365 2.89 -16.41 -2.64
N ASN A 366 3.66 -17.40 -3.11
CA ASN A 366 3.20 -18.39 -4.07
C ASN A 366 2.19 -19.38 -3.45
N THR A 367 2.12 -19.46 -2.12
CA THR A 367 1.19 -20.31 -1.36
C THR A 367 -0.06 -19.54 -0.96
N ASP A 368 0.09 -18.32 -0.43
CA ASP A 368 -1.00 -17.37 -0.18
C ASP A 368 -0.61 -15.95 -0.59
N ASN A 369 -1.22 -15.49 -1.67
CA ASN A 369 -1.02 -14.16 -2.26
C ASN A 369 -1.47 -13.04 -1.31
N PHE A 370 -2.31 -13.32 -0.30
CA PHE A 370 -2.69 -12.36 0.75
C PHE A 370 -1.47 -11.76 1.47
N CYS A 371 -0.46 -12.59 1.73
CA CYS A 371 0.77 -12.20 2.42
C CYS A 371 1.60 -11.15 1.63
N CYS A 372 1.30 -10.98 0.34
CA CYS A 372 2.07 -10.15 -0.59
C CYS A 372 1.20 -9.12 -1.34
N GLU A 373 -0.09 -9.03 -1.01
CA GLU A 373 -1.00 -7.97 -1.47
C GLU A 373 -1.69 -7.22 -0.32
N THR A 374 -1.73 -7.78 0.90
CA THR A 374 -2.47 -7.17 2.03
C THR A 374 -1.59 -6.95 3.25
N GLU A 375 -1.17 -8.00 3.96
CA GLU A 375 -0.38 -7.90 5.20
C GLU A 375 0.31 -9.24 5.53
N TRP A 376 1.44 -9.19 6.23
CA TRP A 376 2.16 -10.36 6.71
C TRP A 376 1.63 -10.80 8.08
N ASP A 377 0.41 -11.36 8.13
CA ASP A 377 -0.29 -11.68 9.40
C ASP A 377 0.30 -12.87 10.19
N GLU A 378 -0.33 -13.23 11.32
CA GLU A 378 0.05 -14.42 12.12
C GLU A 378 0.04 -15.73 11.31
N LYS A 379 -0.75 -15.83 10.23
CA LYS A 379 -0.76 -17.00 9.35
C LYS A 379 0.39 -16.94 8.34
N CYS A 380 0.71 -15.78 7.79
CA CYS A 380 1.89 -15.59 6.95
C CYS A 380 3.17 -15.95 7.72
N ALA A 381 3.31 -15.46 8.96
CA ALA A 381 4.43 -15.83 9.83
C ALA A 381 4.44 -17.33 10.22
N ALA A 382 3.27 -17.92 10.51
CA ALA A 382 3.17 -19.35 10.81
C ALA A 382 3.40 -20.26 9.58
N MET A 383 3.10 -19.76 8.38
CA MET A 383 3.36 -20.41 7.10
C MET A 383 4.84 -20.28 6.73
N ALA A 384 5.46 -19.12 6.97
CA ALA A 384 6.90 -18.95 6.88
C ALA A 384 7.65 -19.91 7.83
N ALA A 385 7.14 -20.08 9.06
CA ALA A 385 7.63 -21.09 10.01
C ALA A 385 7.33 -22.56 9.61
N GLN A 386 6.80 -22.82 8.41
CA GLN A 386 6.63 -24.16 7.83
C GLN A 386 7.32 -24.31 6.47
N ILE A 387 7.38 -23.23 5.68
CA ILE A 387 7.99 -23.19 4.35
C ILE A 387 9.48 -22.80 4.46
N CYS A 388 9.78 -21.80 5.27
CA CYS A 388 11.09 -21.16 5.38
C CYS A 388 11.90 -21.59 6.59
N ASP A 389 11.23 -22.06 7.65
CA ASP A 389 11.85 -22.85 8.73
C ASP A 389 11.98 -24.32 8.31
N THR A 390 12.12 -24.57 7.00
CA THR A 390 12.87 -25.73 6.54
C THR A 390 14.32 -25.46 6.95
N PRO A 391 14.90 -26.23 7.90
CA PRO A 391 16.29 -26.03 8.29
C PRO A 391 17.18 -26.19 7.05
N CYS A 392 18.42 -25.72 7.11
CA CYS A 392 19.35 -26.02 6.02
C CYS A 392 19.53 -27.54 5.93
N GLY A 393 19.07 -28.14 4.82
CA GLY A 393 18.67 -29.55 4.77
C GLY A 393 17.20 -29.67 4.41
N GLY A 394 16.91 -29.95 3.15
CA GLY A 394 15.54 -30.20 2.65
C GLY A 394 14.96 -31.50 3.20
N ASP A 395 14.53 -32.42 2.35
CA ASP A 395 13.95 -33.70 2.80
C ASP A 395 14.92 -34.63 3.57
N CYS A 396 16.18 -34.20 3.73
CA CYS A 396 17.17 -34.80 4.61
C CYS A 396 18.00 -33.71 5.34
N LEU A 397 18.06 -33.79 6.67
CA LEU A 397 18.73 -32.81 7.53
C LEU A 397 20.24 -32.66 7.25
N GLY A 398 20.90 -33.69 6.73
CA GLY A 398 22.35 -33.69 6.50
C GLY A 398 22.83 -33.07 5.18
N ASP A 399 21.94 -32.71 4.26
CA ASP A 399 22.27 -32.15 2.95
C ASP A 399 22.30 -30.62 3.01
N LEU A 400 23.51 -30.08 3.19
CA LEU A 400 23.71 -28.66 3.43
C LEU A 400 23.98 -27.87 2.14
N ASN A 401 24.01 -28.53 0.99
CA ASN A 401 24.20 -27.91 -0.31
C ASN A 401 23.03 -28.13 -1.30
N PHE A 402 22.02 -28.89 -0.88
CA PHE A 402 20.81 -29.26 -1.63
C PHE A 402 21.10 -30.06 -2.92
N ASP A 403 22.16 -30.88 -2.94
CA ASP A 403 22.49 -31.77 -4.07
C ASP A 403 21.85 -33.18 -3.98
N ASN A 404 21.04 -33.41 -2.95
CA ASN A 404 20.40 -34.66 -2.55
C ASN A 404 21.39 -35.77 -2.13
N ILE A 405 22.62 -35.42 -1.71
CA ILE A 405 23.62 -36.39 -1.26
C ILE A 405 24.41 -35.88 -0.04
N VAL A 406 24.08 -36.37 1.15
CA VAL A 406 24.86 -36.13 2.38
C VAL A 406 26.28 -36.68 2.21
N SER A 407 27.24 -35.79 2.03
CA SER A 407 28.56 -36.10 1.48
C SER A 407 29.70 -35.29 2.10
N GLY A 408 30.87 -35.37 1.46
CA GLY A 408 32.04 -34.56 1.83
C GLY A 408 31.89 -33.07 1.53
N ALA A 409 30.88 -32.66 0.75
CA ALA A 409 30.56 -31.26 0.52
C ALA A 409 29.90 -30.65 1.77
N ASP A 410 28.90 -31.36 2.30
CA ASP A 410 28.06 -30.98 3.45
C ASP A 410 28.87 -30.98 4.73
N LEU A 411 29.70 -32.01 4.93
CA LEU A 411 30.72 -32.01 5.97
C LEU A 411 31.66 -30.80 5.86
N GLY A 412 31.95 -30.33 4.65
CA GLY A 412 32.72 -29.11 4.41
C GLY A 412 32.01 -27.84 4.85
N ILE A 413 30.68 -27.79 4.71
CA ILE A 413 29.82 -26.66 5.12
C ILE A 413 29.62 -26.67 6.63
N LEU A 414 29.29 -27.81 7.23
CA LEU A 414 29.18 -27.97 8.69
C LEU A 414 30.48 -27.57 9.39
N LEU A 415 31.64 -28.02 8.90
CA LEU A 415 32.94 -27.63 9.45
C LEU A 415 33.32 -26.16 9.19
N ALA A 416 32.70 -25.48 8.23
CA ALA A 416 32.92 -24.05 7.98
C ALA A 416 32.16 -23.16 8.96
N ASN A 417 31.01 -23.64 9.47
CA ASN A 417 30.12 -22.94 10.42
C ASN A 417 30.34 -23.37 11.88
N TRP A 418 31.46 -24.04 12.20
CA TRP A 418 31.73 -24.53 13.55
C TRP A 418 31.77 -23.40 14.60
N ASP A 419 31.17 -23.61 15.77
CA ASP A 419 31.06 -22.61 16.87
C ASP A 419 30.19 -21.38 16.50
N THR A 420 29.25 -21.51 15.54
CA THR A 420 28.23 -20.49 15.20
C THR A 420 26.80 -21.03 15.40
N ASP A 421 25.83 -20.13 15.35
CA ASP A 421 24.44 -20.43 14.96
C ASP A 421 24.33 -20.55 13.43
N GLY A 422 23.30 -21.24 12.93
CA GLY A 422 23.00 -21.38 11.49
C GLY A 422 23.12 -22.81 10.95
N CYS A 423 23.20 -22.94 9.62
CA CYS A 423 22.99 -24.18 8.85
C CYS A 423 23.77 -25.46 9.27
N GLY A 424 24.78 -25.38 10.13
CA GLY A 424 25.46 -26.58 10.64
C GLY A 424 24.81 -27.17 11.90
N ASP A 425 23.85 -26.47 12.53
CA ASP A 425 23.21 -26.86 13.78
C ASP A 425 22.03 -27.80 13.50
N LEU A 426 22.38 -29.05 13.19
CA LEU A 426 21.44 -30.11 12.83
C LEU A 426 20.66 -30.67 14.03
N ASN A 427 21.05 -30.32 15.25
CA ASN A 427 20.39 -30.75 16.48
C ASN A 427 19.58 -29.64 17.16
N ILE A 428 19.70 -28.40 16.70
CA ILE A 428 18.97 -27.20 17.11
C ILE A 428 19.20 -26.89 18.60
N ASP A 429 20.46 -26.98 19.06
CA ASP A 429 20.86 -26.57 20.41
C ASP A 429 21.54 -25.19 20.47
N GLY A 430 21.66 -24.52 19.32
CA GLY A 430 22.13 -23.15 19.14
C GLY A 430 23.63 -23.05 18.84
N ILE A 431 24.30 -24.16 18.49
CA ILE A 431 25.74 -24.20 18.21
C ILE A 431 26.15 -25.38 17.32
N VAL A 432 26.83 -25.10 16.20
CA VAL A 432 27.44 -26.16 15.37
C VAL A 432 28.64 -26.80 16.07
N ASP A 433 28.51 -28.07 16.48
CA ASP A 433 29.59 -28.80 17.15
C ASP A 433 29.69 -30.31 16.79
N GLY A 434 30.32 -31.11 17.66
CA GLY A 434 30.47 -32.56 17.50
C GLY A 434 29.17 -33.37 17.59
N GLN A 435 28.06 -32.77 18.02
CA GLN A 435 26.74 -33.37 18.08
C GLN A 435 26.11 -33.35 16.68
N ASP A 436 26.17 -32.23 15.97
CA ASP A 436 25.67 -32.07 14.59
C ASP A 436 26.49 -32.86 13.59
N LEU A 437 27.81 -32.87 13.76
CA LEU A 437 28.67 -33.78 13.02
C LEU A 437 28.24 -35.25 13.19
N GLY A 438 27.69 -35.59 14.37
CA GLY A 438 27.08 -36.90 14.63
C GLY A 438 25.78 -37.13 13.86
N VAL A 439 24.95 -36.11 13.69
CA VAL A 439 23.71 -36.14 12.89
C VAL A 439 24.03 -36.28 11.40
N LEU A 440 24.91 -35.43 10.86
CA LEU A 440 25.33 -35.46 9.45
C LEU A 440 25.94 -36.82 9.07
N LEU A 441 26.84 -37.35 9.90
CA LEU A 441 27.43 -38.67 9.66
C LEU A 441 26.44 -39.84 9.80
N ALA A 442 25.30 -39.65 10.47
CA ALA A 442 24.25 -40.67 10.58
C ALA A 442 23.38 -40.77 9.32
N GLN A 443 23.34 -39.73 8.48
CA GLN A 443 22.52 -39.63 7.26
C GLN A 443 23.35 -39.76 5.96
N TRP A 444 24.61 -40.14 6.06
CA TRP A 444 25.56 -40.15 4.93
C TRP A 444 25.14 -41.06 3.76
N GLY A 445 24.82 -40.46 2.60
CA GLY A 445 24.33 -41.17 1.42
C GLY A 445 23.43 -40.28 0.54
N GLU A 446 22.81 -40.88 -0.48
CA GLU A 446 21.75 -40.24 -1.26
C GLU A 446 20.52 -40.01 -0.38
N CYS A 447 19.95 -38.82 -0.46
CA CYS A 447 18.67 -38.49 0.14
C CYS A 447 17.55 -38.99 -0.78
N SER A 448 16.63 -39.75 -0.21
CA SER A 448 15.28 -39.87 -0.73
C SER A 448 14.37 -39.14 0.25
N PRO A 449 13.34 -38.43 -0.23
CA PRO A 449 12.40 -37.76 0.67
C PRO A 449 11.77 -38.74 1.66
N PRO A 450 11.20 -38.24 2.79
CA PRO A 450 10.36 -39.09 3.61
C PRO A 450 9.32 -39.71 2.68
N LYS A 451 9.19 -41.03 2.79
CA LYS A 451 8.13 -41.81 2.16
C LYS A 451 6.82 -41.03 2.23
N GLY A 452 6.32 -40.58 1.08
CA GLY A 452 5.05 -39.84 1.01
C GLY A 452 3.95 -40.62 1.73
N GLU A 453 3.01 -39.92 2.34
CA GLU A 453 1.87 -40.59 2.96
C GLU A 453 0.88 -41.05 1.87
N CYS A 454 0.18 -42.15 2.16
CA CYS A 454 -0.89 -42.61 1.31
C CYS A 454 -1.96 -41.53 1.15
N GLY A 455 -2.27 -41.15 -0.10
CA GLY A 455 -3.23 -40.10 -0.41
C GLY A 455 -2.63 -38.71 -0.69
N GLU A 456 -1.32 -38.59 -0.87
CA GLU A 456 -0.71 -37.32 -1.24
C GLU A 456 -1.07 -36.91 -2.68
N VAL A 457 -1.65 -35.71 -2.83
CA VAL A 457 -2.03 -35.13 -4.12
C VAL A 457 -0.77 -34.91 -4.97
N GLY A 458 -0.63 -35.70 -6.03
CA GLY A 458 0.55 -35.69 -6.90
C GLY A 458 1.43 -36.95 -6.83
N SER A 459 1.15 -37.88 -5.92
CA SER A 459 1.77 -39.22 -5.91
C SER A 459 1.28 -40.14 -7.04
N GLY A 460 0.22 -39.72 -7.77
CA GLY A 460 -0.29 -40.38 -8.98
C GLY A 460 -1.41 -41.40 -8.70
N ASP A 461 -2.24 -41.63 -9.72
CA ASP A 461 -3.42 -42.48 -9.63
C ASP A 461 -3.06 -43.89 -9.16
N CYS A 462 -3.72 -44.39 -8.11
CA CYS A 462 -3.51 -45.74 -7.59
C CYS A 462 -3.72 -46.87 -8.60
N CYS A 463 -4.50 -46.62 -9.64
CA CYS A 463 -4.86 -47.57 -10.68
C CYS A 463 -3.89 -47.58 -11.87
N ASP A 464 -2.91 -46.66 -11.91
CA ASP A 464 -1.85 -46.60 -12.91
C ASP A 464 -0.44 -46.71 -12.27
N PRO A 465 0.57 -47.24 -12.99
CA PRO A 465 1.95 -47.28 -12.52
C PRO A 465 2.58 -45.88 -12.55
N ASN A 466 2.70 -45.23 -11.38
CA ASN A 466 3.28 -43.88 -11.27
C ASN A 466 4.82 -43.88 -11.12
N GLY A 467 5.44 -45.01 -10.72
CA GLY A 467 6.90 -45.14 -10.62
C GLY A 467 7.54 -44.45 -9.39
N THR A 468 6.74 -43.92 -8.49
CA THR A 468 7.11 -43.47 -7.15
C THR A 468 6.50 -44.42 -6.11
N PRO A 469 6.98 -44.50 -4.86
CA PRO A 469 6.20 -45.09 -3.79
C PRO A 469 4.85 -44.35 -3.61
N PHE A 470 3.82 -45.06 -3.13
CA PHE A 470 2.47 -44.53 -2.82
C PHE A 470 1.62 -44.12 -4.04
N CYS A 471 0.39 -43.68 -3.75
CA CYS A 471 -0.58 -43.17 -4.72
C CYS A 471 -1.61 -42.26 -4.03
N ASP A 472 -2.43 -41.58 -4.83
CA ASP A 472 -3.22 -40.40 -4.45
C ASP A 472 -4.56 -40.68 -3.73
N ASP A 473 -5.02 -41.93 -3.65
CA ASP A 473 -6.09 -42.34 -2.72
C ASP A 473 -5.51 -43.02 -1.47
N ALA A 474 -5.75 -42.40 -0.31
CA ALA A 474 -5.22 -42.83 0.98
C ALA A 474 -5.66 -44.25 1.38
N LEU A 475 -6.93 -44.61 1.15
CA LEU A 475 -7.49 -45.89 1.57
C LEU A 475 -7.03 -47.01 0.63
N CYS A 476 -6.96 -46.71 -0.67
CA CYS A 476 -6.48 -47.61 -1.69
C CYS A 476 -5.00 -47.94 -1.47
N CYS A 477 -4.20 -46.89 -1.31
CA CYS A 477 -2.79 -46.98 -0.96
C CYS A 477 -2.58 -47.81 0.32
N ASP A 478 -3.26 -47.48 1.43
CA ASP A 478 -3.11 -48.22 2.70
C ASP A 478 -3.42 -49.72 2.57
N LEU A 479 -4.40 -50.09 1.74
CA LEU A 479 -4.77 -51.49 1.48
C LEU A 479 -3.72 -52.22 0.65
N VAL A 480 -3.17 -51.56 -0.38
CA VAL A 480 -2.08 -52.12 -1.21
C VAL A 480 -0.79 -52.22 -0.39
N CYS A 481 -0.40 -51.20 0.37
CA CYS A 481 0.77 -51.24 1.28
C CYS A 481 0.69 -52.39 2.29
N GLN A 482 -0.51 -52.69 2.81
CA GLN A 482 -0.73 -53.80 3.73
C GLN A 482 -0.63 -55.19 3.05
N SER A 483 -0.89 -55.25 1.74
CA SER A 483 -0.77 -56.46 0.94
C SER A 483 0.67 -56.71 0.48
N ASP A 484 1.29 -55.70 -0.13
CA ASP A 484 2.71 -55.68 -0.52
C ASP A 484 3.37 -54.35 -0.13
N PRO A 485 4.23 -54.34 0.90
CA PRO A 485 4.97 -53.15 1.29
C PRO A 485 5.84 -52.57 0.16
N PHE A 486 6.23 -53.34 -0.86
CA PHE A 486 7.07 -52.84 -1.96
C PHE A 486 6.50 -51.58 -2.62
N CYS A 487 5.18 -51.51 -2.80
CA CYS A 487 4.46 -50.36 -3.37
C CYS A 487 4.64 -49.06 -2.57
N CYS A 488 5.08 -49.17 -1.32
CA CYS A 488 5.17 -48.11 -0.32
C CYS A 488 6.57 -48.06 0.33
N GLU A 489 7.51 -48.82 -0.23
CA GLU A 489 8.93 -48.84 0.16
C GLU A 489 9.88 -48.71 -1.05
N SER A 490 9.39 -48.77 -2.29
CA SER A 490 10.22 -48.80 -3.50
C SER A 490 9.61 -48.10 -4.71
N GLU A 491 8.50 -48.61 -5.27
CA GLU A 491 7.84 -48.02 -6.44
C GLU A 491 6.43 -48.61 -6.62
N TRP A 492 5.49 -47.79 -7.11
CA TRP A 492 4.16 -48.19 -7.54
C TRP A 492 4.20 -48.60 -9.01
N ASP A 493 4.38 -49.91 -9.24
CA ASP A 493 4.54 -50.52 -10.56
C ASP A 493 3.23 -51.12 -11.10
N ASP A 494 3.31 -51.81 -12.26
CA ASP A 494 2.18 -52.58 -12.84
C ASP A 494 1.56 -53.59 -11.85
N THR A 495 2.33 -54.08 -10.87
CA THR A 495 1.89 -55.03 -9.84
C THR A 495 1.10 -54.33 -8.74
N CYS A 496 1.53 -53.13 -8.35
CA CYS A 496 0.83 -52.27 -7.38
C CYS A 496 -0.51 -51.78 -7.94
N ALA A 497 -0.50 -51.22 -9.15
CA ALA A 497 -1.72 -50.82 -9.88
C ALA A 497 -2.67 -52.01 -10.12
N GLY A 498 -2.14 -53.18 -10.50
CA GLY A 498 -2.93 -54.40 -10.63
C GLY A 498 -3.53 -54.89 -9.30
N SER A 499 -2.86 -54.64 -8.17
CA SER A 499 -3.35 -54.99 -6.82
C SER A 499 -4.42 -54.01 -6.34
N ALA A 500 -4.28 -52.71 -6.63
CA ALA A 500 -5.31 -51.71 -6.40
C ALA A 500 -6.62 -52.08 -7.11
N GLY A 501 -6.53 -52.54 -8.36
CA GLY A 501 -7.69 -53.03 -9.13
C GLY A 501 -8.43 -54.23 -8.53
N GLU A 502 -7.78 -55.05 -7.68
CA GLU A 502 -8.45 -56.15 -6.98
C GLU A 502 -8.90 -55.79 -5.55
N LEU A 503 -8.20 -54.88 -4.88
CA LEU A 503 -8.40 -54.56 -3.45
C LEU A 503 -9.31 -53.35 -3.21
N CYS A 504 -9.33 -52.40 -4.14
CA CYS A 504 -9.80 -51.03 -3.90
C CYS A 504 -10.81 -50.53 -4.96
N ASP A 505 -11.15 -51.39 -5.92
CA ASP A 505 -12.09 -51.15 -7.02
C ASP A 505 -11.72 -49.98 -7.95
N CYS A 506 -10.69 -50.20 -8.78
CA CYS A 506 -10.32 -49.33 -9.91
C CYS A 506 -11.39 -49.23 -11.03
N SER A 507 -12.67 -49.50 -10.73
CA SER A 507 -13.80 -49.31 -11.64
C SER A 507 -14.49 -47.94 -11.48
N GLY A 508 -14.01 -47.08 -10.58
CA GLY A 508 -14.39 -45.66 -10.50
C GLY A 508 -13.97 -45.00 -9.17
N GLY A 509 -13.63 -43.70 -9.19
CA GLY A 509 -13.45 -42.96 -7.92
C GLY A 509 -12.52 -41.74 -7.87
N GLY A 510 -11.92 -41.26 -8.97
CA GLY A 510 -11.19 -39.99 -8.95
C GLY A 510 -12.15 -38.80 -8.86
N ASN A 511 -12.24 -38.16 -7.69
CA ASN A 511 -12.98 -36.92 -7.37
C ASN A 511 -14.32 -36.71 -8.13
N GLU A 512 -15.39 -37.21 -7.52
CA GLU A 512 -16.79 -37.16 -7.98
C GLU A 512 -17.37 -35.73 -8.08
N GLY A 513 -16.99 -35.01 -9.13
CA GLY A 513 -17.49 -33.68 -9.48
C GLY A 513 -17.97 -33.60 -10.93
N CYS A 514 -18.99 -32.79 -11.15
CA CYS A 514 -19.36 -32.34 -12.49
C CYS A 514 -18.23 -31.55 -13.15
N GLY A 515 -17.95 -31.79 -14.43
CA GLY A 515 -16.94 -31.04 -15.20
C GLY A 515 -15.52 -31.59 -15.14
N GLU A 516 -15.30 -32.76 -14.52
CA GLU A 516 -13.99 -33.38 -14.44
C GLU A 516 -13.65 -34.18 -15.70
N ALA A 517 -12.46 -33.95 -16.26
CA ALA A 517 -12.04 -34.43 -17.58
C ALA A 517 -11.93 -35.97 -17.73
N GLY A 518 -12.12 -36.73 -16.64
CA GLY A 518 -12.17 -38.19 -16.63
C GLY A 518 -13.59 -38.79 -16.60
N THR A 519 -14.64 -37.99 -16.40
CA THR A 519 -16.03 -38.47 -16.22
C THR A 519 -16.76 -38.77 -17.54
N GLY A 520 -16.20 -38.30 -18.67
CA GLY A 520 -16.64 -38.59 -20.04
C GLY A 520 -17.73 -37.67 -20.58
N ASP A 521 -17.95 -37.72 -21.90
CA ASP A 521 -18.84 -36.82 -22.63
C ASP A 521 -20.28 -36.86 -22.09
N CYS A 522 -20.78 -35.72 -21.63
CA CYS A 522 -22.17 -35.55 -21.14
C CYS A 522 -23.26 -36.05 -22.10
N CYS A 523 -22.94 -36.15 -23.38
CA CYS A 523 -23.87 -36.44 -24.46
C CYS A 523 -23.87 -37.92 -24.85
N GLU A 524 -22.99 -38.72 -24.25
CA GLU A 524 -22.93 -40.17 -24.36
C GLU A 524 -23.18 -40.85 -23.01
N ALA A 525 -23.51 -42.15 -23.02
CA ALA A 525 -23.70 -42.92 -21.79
C ALA A 525 -22.35 -43.51 -21.34
N THR A 526 -21.74 -42.93 -20.31
CA THR A 526 -20.41 -43.30 -19.82
C THR A 526 -20.46 -44.49 -18.84
N GLY A 527 -21.58 -44.65 -18.11
CA GLY A 527 -21.78 -45.72 -17.14
C GLY A 527 -21.14 -45.47 -15.77
N THR A 528 -20.50 -44.32 -15.58
CA THR A 528 -20.03 -43.77 -14.30
C THR A 528 -20.90 -42.56 -13.94
N PRO A 529 -21.05 -42.16 -12.67
CA PRO A 529 -21.68 -40.87 -12.34
C PRO A 529 -20.94 -39.69 -12.98
N PHE A 530 -21.66 -38.55 -13.14
CA PHE A 530 -21.16 -37.28 -13.68
C PHE A 530 -20.73 -37.31 -15.15
N CYS A 531 -20.35 -36.13 -15.67
CA CYS A 531 -19.80 -35.95 -17.02
C CYS A 531 -18.94 -34.67 -17.11
N ASP A 532 -18.20 -34.55 -18.21
CA ASP A 532 -17.02 -33.69 -18.40
C ASP A 532 -17.29 -32.18 -18.59
N ASP A 533 -18.55 -31.76 -18.73
CA ASP A 533 -18.95 -30.34 -18.70
C ASP A 533 -19.69 -30.00 -17.39
N GLN A 534 -19.11 -29.10 -16.59
CA GLN A 534 -19.64 -28.67 -15.30
C GLN A 534 -21.09 -28.19 -15.39
N VAL A 535 -21.39 -27.33 -16.36
CA VAL A 535 -22.67 -26.61 -16.46
C VAL A 535 -23.77 -27.54 -16.93
N CYS A 536 -23.45 -28.41 -17.89
CA CYS A 536 -24.33 -29.46 -18.35
C CYS A 536 -24.61 -30.46 -17.25
N CYS A 537 -23.56 -31.00 -16.62
CA CYS A 537 -23.66 -31.98 -15.56
C CYS A 537 -24.51 -31.47 -14.39
N ASP A 538 -24.23 -30.27 -13.87
CA ASP A 538 -25.00 -29.67 -12.76
C ASP A 538 -26.50 -29.54 -13.11
N ALA A 539 -26.82 -29.18 -14.36
CA ALA A 539 -28.20 -29.06 -14.83
C ALA A 539 -28.92 -30.42 -14.90
N ILE A 540 -28.22 -31.49 -15.26
CA ILE A 540 -28.78 -32.86 -15.28
C ILE A 540 -28.87 -33.45 -13.88
N CYS A 541 -27.86 -33.28 -13.01
CA CYS A 541 -27.93 -33.68 -11.59
C CYS A 541 -29.12 -33.04 -10.87
N ALA A 542 -29.39 -31.75 -11.16
CA ALA A 542 -30.52 -31.03 -10.59
C ALA A 542 -31.89 -31.51 -11.11
N ALA A 543 -31.92 -32.17 -12.28
CA ALA A 543 -33.13 -32.74 -12.87
C ALA A 543 -33.37 -34.20 -12.46
N ASP A 544 -32.32 -35.02 -12.40
CA ASP A 544 -32.34 -36.38 -11.86
C ASP A 544 -31.00 -36.72 -11.18
N ALA A 545 -31.05 -36.87 -9.85
CA ALA A 545 -29.88 -37.19 -9.03
C ALA A 545 -29.25 -38.56 -9.39
N PHE A 546 -29.99 -39.47 -10.04
CA PHE A 546 -29.46 -40.78 -10.47
C PHE A 546 -28.20 -40.66 -11.35
N CYS A 547 -28.14 -39.62 -12.19
CA CYS A 547 -27.00 -39.35 -13.08
C CYS A 547 -25.70 -39.01 -12.33
N CYS A 548 -25.80 -38.65 -11.05
CA CYS A 548 -24.71 -38.11 -10.23
C CYS A 548 -24.59 -38.81 -8.86
N GLU A 549 -25.50 -39.75 -8.55
CA GLU A 549 -25.47 -40.63 -7.38
C GLU A 549 -25.37 -42.13 -7.78
N THR A 550 -25.47 -42.49 -9.06
CA THR A 550 -25.50 -43.92 -9.48
C THR A 550 -24.79 -44.19 -10.81
N GLU A 551 -25.25 -43.64 -11.93
CA GLU A 551 -24.61 -43.83 -13.25
C GLU A 551 -25.12 -42.81 -14.28
N TRP A 552 -24.24 -42.30 -15.15
CA TRP A 552 -24.60 -41.51 -16.32
C TRP A 552 -24.98 -42.45 -17.46
N ASP A 553 -26.26 -42.84 -17.48
CA ASP A 553 -26.82 -43.78 -18.43
C ASP A 553 -27.36 -43.10 -19.72
N GLN A 554 -27.99 -43.88 -20.59
CA GLN A 554 -28.61 -43.36 -21.81
C GLN A 554 -29.75 -42.36 -21.53
N MET A 555 -30.41 -42.42 -20.36
CA MET A 555 -31.44 -41.43 -19.99
C MET A 555 -30.81 -40.11 -19.57
N CYS A 556 -29.64 -40.14 -18.89
CA CYS A 556 -28.84 -38.95 -18.57
C CYS A 556 -28.34 -38.26 -19.85
N ALA A 557 -27.71 -39.01 -20.77
CA ALA A 557 -27.29 -38.52 -22.08
C ALA A 557 -28.46 -37.98 -22.92
N ASP A 558 -29.61 -38.69 -22.92
CA ASP A 558 -30.84 -38.21 -23.56
C ASP A 558 -31.37 -36.90 -22.94
N MET A 559 -31.12 -36.66 -21.65
CA MET A 559 -31.53 -35.45 -20.95
C MET A 559 -30.59 -34.29 -21.27
N ALA A 560 -29.29 -34.54 -21.27
CA ALA A 560 -28.25 -33.61 -21.73
C ALA A 560 -28.52 -33.14 -23.17
N ALA A 561 -28.81 -34.07 -24.08
CA ALA A 561 -29.23 -33.80 -25.47
C ALA A 561 -30.51 -32.94 -25.63
N LYS A 562 -31.24 -32.67 -24.54
CA LYS A 562 -32.46 -31.83 -24.53
C LYS A 562 -32.33 -30.61 -23.60
N SER A 563 -31.24 -30.47 -22.86
CA SER A 563 -30.96 -29.32 -22.01
C SER A 563 -30.54 -28.12 -22.85
N ALA A 564 -30.82 -26.90 -22.38
CA ALA A 564 -30.28 -25.68 -22.97
C ALA A 564 -28.88 -25.34 -22.42
N ASP A 565 -28.50 -25.99 -21.32
CA ASP A 565 -27.26 -25.79 -20.58
C ASP A 565 -26.19 -26.84 -20.94
N CYS A 566 -26.49 -27.71 -21.92
CA CYS A 566 -25.60 -28.74 -22.47
C CYS A 566 -25.41 -28.55 -23.98
N ASP A 567 -24.18 -28.50 -24.48
CA ASP A 567 -23.90 -28.39 -25.94
C ASP A 567 -23.84 -29.76 -26.64
N CYS A 568 -24.91 -30.54 -26.48
CA CYS A 568 -24.93 -31.95 -26.89
C CYS A 568 -25.23 -32.21 -28.37
N GLY A 569 -24.64 -31.43 -29.28
CA GLY A 569 -24.48 -31.76 -30.71
C GLY A 569 -25.75 -32.19 -31.47
N GLY A 570 -26.93 -31.87 -30.95
CA GLY A 570 -28.10 -32.76 -31.04
C GLY A 570 -29.35 -32.18 -31.68
N GLY A 571 -29.25 -31.02 -32.33
CA GLY A 571 -30.26 -30.53 -33.27
C GLY A 571 -30.97 -29.23 -32.85
N GLY A 572 -30.30 -28.08 -33.01
CA GLY A 572 -31.01 -26.82 -32.79
C GLY A 572 -30.33 -25.46 -32.99
N GLY A 573 -29.19 -25.29 -33.69
CA GLY A 573 -28.76 -23.91 -33.98
C GLY A 573 -27.29 -23.54 -34.23
N GLY A 574 -26.41 -24.49 -34.56
CA GLY A 574 -24.99 -24.22 -34.90
C GLY A 574 -24.13 -23.77 -33.71
N LYS A 575 -22.79 -23.72 -33.91
CA LYS A 575 -21.76 -22.90 -33.17
C LYS A 575 -20.33 -23.50 -33.04
N GLY A 576 -19.88 -24.36 -33.93
CA GLY A 576 -18.42 -24.47 -34.19
C GLY A 576 -17.87 -23.31 -35.03
N CYS A 577 -18.73 -22.72 -35.85
CA CYS A 577 -18.42 -21.67 -36.82
C CYS A 577 -18.17 -20.28 -36.18
N GLY A 578 -17.10 -19.61 -36.61
CA GLY A 578 -16.75 -18.26 -36.18
C GLY A 578 -15.78 -18.19 -35.00
N SER A 579 -15.26 -19.32 -34.52
CA SER A 579 -14.25 -19.33 -33.45
C SER A 579 -12.89 -18.83 -33.96
N PRO A 580 -12.26 -17.82 -33.33
CA PRO A 580 -10.92 -17.36 -33.71
C PRO A 580 -9.85 -18.47 -33.64
N LYS A 581 -10.08 -19.52 -32.84
CA LYS A 581 -9.17 -20.67 -32.69
C LYS A 581 -9.21 -21.62 -33.89
N SER A 582 -10.33 -21.71 -34.62
CA SER A 582 -10.50 -22.62 -35.77
C SER A 582 -9.78 -22.17 -37.05
N GLY A 583 -8.94 -21.14 -37.01
CA GLY A 583 -8.14 -20.72 -38.16
C GLY A 583 -8.94 -20.17 -39.34
N SER A 584 -8.24 -19.79 -40.42
CA SER A 584 -8.86 -19.11 -41.56
C SER A 584 -9.68 -20.04 -42.44
N CYS A 585 -10.90 -19.65 -42.80
CA CYS A 585 -11.76 -20.40 -43.74
C CYS A 585 -11.11 -20.67 -45.10
N PHE A 586 -10.20 -19.80 -45.53
CA PHE A 586 -9.53 -19.89 -46.84
C PHE A 586 -8.23 -20.72 -46.81
N LYS A 587 -8.02 -21.53 -45.76
CA LYS A 587 -6.87 -22.44 -45.64
C LYS A 587 -7.29 -23.74 -44.95
N PRO A 588 -6.71 -24.89 -45.32
CA PRO A 588 -6.81 -26.09 -44.50
C PRO A 588 -6.28 -25.80 -43.10
N ASN A 589 -7.00 -26.21 -42.07
CA ASN A 589 -6.59 -26.06 -40.69
C ASN A 589 -6.54 -27.41 -39.93
N GLY A 590 -7.17 -28.47 -40.46
CA GLY A 590 -7.12 -29.83 -39.88
C GLY A 590 -7.99 -30.02 -38.63
N SER A 591 -8.77 -29.03 -38.24
CA SER A 591 -9.86 -29.12 -37.27
C SER A 591 -11.20 -28.89 -37.99
N PRO A 592 -12.35 -29.34 -37.46
CA PRO A 592 -13.63 -28.87 -37.93
C PRO A 592 -13.77 -27.34 -37.83
N TYR A 593 -14.60 -26.75 -38.69
CA TYR A 593 -14.96 -25.33 -38.71
C TYR A 593 -13.83 -24.35 -39.12
N CYS A 594 -14.19 -23.06 -39.17
CA CYS A 594 -13.27 -21.96 -39.38
C CYS A 594 -13.76 -20.66 -38.72
N ASN A 595 -12.90 -19.63 -38.72
CA ASN A 595 -13.05 -18.41 -37.93
C ASN A 595 -14.04 -17.35 -38.43
N ASP A 596 -14.67 -17.52 -39.60
CA ASP A 596 -15.78 -16.67 -40.05
C ASP A 596 -17.08 -17.46 -39.94
N ALA A 597 -18.01 -16.98 -39.10
CA ALA A 597 -19.25 -17.71 -38.82
C ALA A 597 -20.12 -17.90 -40.07
N ALA A 598 -20.29 -16.85 -40.88
CA ALA A 598 -21.19 -16.88 -42.02
C ALA A 598 -20.62 -17.70 -43.18
N CYS A 599 -19.31 -17.60 -43.42
CA CYS A 599 -18.63 -18.44 -44.40
C CYS A 599 -18.64 -19.91 -43.97
N CYS A 600 -18.28 -20.18 -42.70
CA CYS A 600 -18.29 -21.51 -42.13
C CYS A 600 -19.67 -22.18 -42.25
N GLU A 601 -20.74 -21.52 -41.77
CA GLU A 601 -22.11 -22.04 -41.85
C GLU A 601 -22.52 -22.34 -43.31
N THR A 602 -22.12 -21.49 -44.26
CA THR A 602 -22.41 -21.68 -45.68
C THR A 602 -21.71 -22.91 -46.26
N VAL A 603 -20.45 -23.16 -45.88
CA VAL A 603 -19.69 -24.34 -46.31
C VAL A 603 -20.20 -25.61 -45.59
N CYS A 604 -20.49 -25.57 -44.28
CA CYS A 604 -21.10 -26.69 -43.56
C CYS A 604 -22.43 -27.16 -44.19
N LEU A 605 -23.24 -26.21 -44.67
CA LEU A 605 -24.51 -26.50 -45.35
C LEU A 605 -24.32 -27.14 -46.74
N ALA A 606 -23.14 -26.95 -47.36
CA ALA A 606 -22.80 -27.55 -48.65
C ALA A 606 -22.12 -28.92 -48.49
N ASP A 607 -21.20 -29.04 -47.53
CA ASP A 607 -20.55 -30.29 -47.15
C ASP A 607 -20.34 -30.36 -45.63
N ALA A 608 -21.00 -31.32 -44.99
CA ALA A 608 -20.92 -31.53 -43.55
C ALA A 608 -19.52 -32.02 -43.11
N PHE A 609 -18.73 -32.64 -44.00
CA PHE A 609 -17.37 -33.10 -43.67
C PHE A 609 -16.47 -31.99 -43.10
N CYS A 610 -16.65 -30.76 -43.58
CA CYS A 610 -15.92 -29.57 -43.12
C CYS A 610 -16.19 -29.20 -41.66
N CYS A 611 -17.28 -29.71 -41.09
CA CYS A 611 -17.83 -29.29 -39.81
C CYS A 611 -18.10 -30.48 -38.85
N ASP A 612 -18.03 -31.71 -39.38
CA ASP A 612 -18.15 -32.96 -38.63
C ASP A 612 -16.80 -33.74 -38.61
N THR A 613 -15.80 -33.38 -39.42
CA THR A 613 -14.54 -34.14 -39.53
C THR A 613 -13.29 -33.28 -39.61
N GLU A 614 -13.07 -32.53 -40.70
CA GLU A 614 -11.91 -31.62 -40.81
C GLU A 614 -12.10 -30.55 -41.88
N TRP A 615 -11.57 -29.35 -41.62
CA TRP A 615 -11.47 -28.28 -42.60
C TRP A 615 -10.22 -28.47 -43.46
N ASP A 616 -10.39 -29.22 -44.54
CA ASP A 616 -9.34 -29.60 -45.49
C ASP A 616 -9.17 -28.59 -46.65
N GLN A 617 -8.48 -29.00 -47.72
CA GLN A 617 -8.33 -28.16 -48.92
C GLN A 617 -9.62 -28.03 -49.73
N ILE A 618 -10.51 -29.03 -49.73
CA ILE A 618 -11.81 -28.97 -50.41
C ILE A 618 -12.70 -27.96 -49.69
N CYS A 619 -12.71 -27.98 -48.35
CA CYS A 619 -13.41 -26.98 -47.53
C CYS A 619 -12.88 -25.56 -47.76
N ALA A 620 -11.56 -25.39 -47.83
CA ALA A 620 -10.92 -24.10 -48.12
C ALA A 620 -11.20 -23.59 -49.54
N ASP A 621 -11.20 -24.46 -50.54
CA ASP A 621 -11.53 -24.12 -51.93
C ASP A 621 -13.03 -23.76 -52.06
N ALA A 622 -13.92 -24.50 -51.40
CA ALA A 622 -15.36 -24.20 -51.35
C ALA A 622 -15.65 -22.86 -50.65
N ALA A 623 -14.90 -22.54 -49.59
CA ALA A 623 -14.95 -21.25 -48.91
C ALA A 623 -14.49 -20.11 -49.83
N ALA A 624 -13.41 -20.30 -50.60
CA ALA A 624 -12.96 -19.30 -51.57
C ALA A 624 -13.99 -19.05 -52.68
N ASP A 625 -14.59 -20.11 -53.25
CA ASP A 625 -15.61 -19.96 -54.30
C ASP A 625 -16.93 -19.32 -53.80
N THR A 626 -17.28 -19.54 -52.53
CA THR A 626 -18.61 -19.16 -51.99
C THR A 626 -18.60 -17.89 -51.15
N CYS A 627 -17.51 -17.61 -50.42
CA CYS A 627 -17.44 -16.52 -49.44
C CYS A 627 -16.69 -15.27 -49.95
N ASP A 628 -15.75 -15.42 -50.90
CA ASP A 628 -14.86 -14.33 -51.39
C ASP A 628 -15.54 -13.41 -52.44
N GLN A 629 -16.87 -13.23 -52.35
CA GLN A 629 -17.68 -12.43 -53.30
C GLN A 629 -18.39 -11.21 -52.68
N ASN A 630 -17.91 -10.67 -51.53
CA ASN A 630 -18.40 -9.40 -50.96
C ASN A 630 -17.25 -8.42 -50.66
#